data_AF-E3EKP9-F1
#
_entry.id   AF-E3EKP9-F1
#
_cell.length_a   1.000
_cell.length_b   1.000
_cell.length_c   1.000
_cell.angle_alpha   90.00
_cell.angle_beta   90.00
_cell.angle_gamma   90.00
#
_symmetry.space_group_name_H-M   'P 1'
#
loop_
_entity.id
_entity.type
_entity.pdbx_description
1 polymer ?
#
loop_
_entity_poly.entity_id
_entity_poly.type
_entity_poly.pdbx_seq_one_letter_code
_entity_poly.pdbx_strand_id
1 'polypeptide(L)'
;MKHHRNLFDARSLHNDTRLLFKLKLLLGTVCAYGGEIPLTNAELAKRMGTSSYRISVLLQKLVCEEIVHYDVRGKLFFNQYVFIKENEDIGKDDLYAKNFVFFNSESFLQEDRNVQRLVLHYVGKELVYLPGNFRWGHIHDLYGPLGLLNIRTRKEALAVLKKAEKYLKMKIYKDNFQVLNVHQEWLDMGEVYSEGAELWVMKQLKKHRFCCDFLSRKAVWQIAKVMEDYYAKFDYEYATEIFDTALFQIQKNKMRSQNFFKLIYREDDEYIVSDEKNELDEISAYFRAVMESAELNYAVQLSFDLHEINRKKQMAESNLFSDDQITQKNQEIIEEANQQYEKVWDKLRQINRHWLDRFRQDPEWFIKHAYQIKFLPDPILEIKTEIEKALSKQNRKNWAI
;
A
#
# COMPACT_ATOMS: atom_id res chain seq x y z
N MET A 1 25.71 1.08 11.00
CA MET A 1 24.50 1.58 11.70
C MET A 1 23.69 2.42 10.73
N LYS A 2 22.59 1.90 10.18
CA LYS A 2 21.65 2.69 9.37
C LYS A 2 20.41 2.94 10.21
N HIS A 3 20.12 4.22 10.44
CA HIS A 3 19.02 4.67 11.29
C HIS A 3 17.67 4.40 10.63
N HIS A 4 16.73 3.93 11.45
CA HIS A 4 15.31 3.74 11.14
C HIS A 4 14.63 5.10 10.93
N ARG A 5 14.05 5.39 9.75
CA ARG A 5 13.24 6.60 9.49
C ARG A 5 11.81 6.40 10.01
N ASN A 6 11.62 6.64 11.31
CA ASN A 6 10.35 6.47 12.00
C ASN A 6 9.27 7.46 11.52
N LEU A 7 8.04 6.96 11.48
CA LEU A 7 6.85 7.74 11.17
C LEU A 7 6.62 8.88 12.17
N PHE A 8 6.79 8.67 13.49
CA PHE A 8 6.68 9.75 14.47
C PHE A 8 7.59 9.51 15.69
N ASP A 9 8.80 10.04 15.65
CA ASP A 9 9.55 10.30 16.88
C ASP A 9 8.96 11.57 17.53
N ALA A 10 8.76 11.60 18.86
CA ALA A 10 8.29 12.83 19.52
C ALA A 10 9.26 14.01 19.28
N ARG A 11 10.54 13.72 18.99
CA ARG A 11 11.53 14.71 18.54
C ARG A 11 11.23 15.26 17.14
N SER A 12 10.72 14.46 16.20
CA SER A 12 10.32 14.94 14.86
C SER A 12 9.00 15.72 14.87
N LEU A 13 8.27 15.68 15.98
CA LEU A 13 7.04 16.45 16.19
C LEU A 13 7.29 17.83 16.83
N HIS A 14 8.54 18.19 17.14
CA HIS A 14 8.91 19.35 17.99
C HIS A 14 8.34 20.69 17.50
N ASN A 15 8.32 20.90 16.19
CA ASN A 15 7.86 22.14 15.54
C ASN A 15 6.48 22.01 14.89
N ASP A 16 5.71 20.98 15.25
CA ASP A 16 4.42 20.74 14.61
C ASP A 16 3.35 21.68 15.14
N THR A 17 2.71 22.37 14.19
CA THR A 17 1.45 23.04 14.44
C THR A 17 0.35 21.99 14.57
N ARG A 18 -0.75 22.33 15.27
CA ARG A 18 -1.93 21.44 15.36
C ARG A 18 -2.40 20.96 13.98
N LEU A 19 -2.30 21.83 12.97
CA LEU A 19 -2.70 21.51 11.60
C LEU A 19 -1.74 20.52 10.93
N LEU A 20 -0.42 20.69 11.13
CA LEU A 20 0.58 19.74 10.63
C LEU A 20 0.42 18.35 11.29
N PHE A 21 0.14 18.34 12.59
CA PHE A 21 -0.12 17.13 13.34
C PHE A 21 -1.36 16.39 12.84
N LYS A 22 -2.47 17.11 12.67
CA LYS A 22 -3.69 16.57 12.05
C LYS A 22 -3.44 16.05 10.63
N LEU A 23 -2.60 16.73 9.84
CA LEU A 23 -2.26 16.29 8.49
C LEU A 23 -1.46 14.99 8.53
N LYS A 24 -0.46 14.89 9.40
CA LYS A 24 0.34 13.67 9.63
C LYS A 24 -0.56 12.46 9.96
N LEU A 25 -1.54 12.63 10.86
CA LEU A 25 -2.52 11.59 11.19
C LEU A 25 -3.45 11.25 10.02
N LEU A 26 -3.94 12.27 9.30
CA LEU A 26 -4.78 12.07 8.12
C LEU A 26 -4.03 11.32 7.03
N LEU A 27 -2.77 11.68 6.75
CA LEU A 27 -1.94 11.00 5.76
C LEU A 27 -1.71 9.54 6.13
N GLY A 28 -1.44 9.24 7.40
CA GLY A 28 -1.34 7.86 7.88
C GLY A 28 -2.65 7.07 7.78
N THR A 29 -3.79 7.75 7.83
CA THR A 29 -5.13 7.13 7.68
C THR A 29 -5.46 6.84 6.23
N VAL A 30 -5.16 7.80 5.35
CA VAL A 30 -5.59 7.78 3.96
C VAL A 30 -4.53 7.23 3.02
N CYS A 31 -3.33 6.91 3.48
CA CYS A 31 -2.37 6.19 2.67
C CYS A 31 -2.84 4.76 2.38
N ALA A 32 -2.83 4.44 1.10
CA ALA A 32 -3.03 3.12 0.56
C ALA A 32 -1.73 2.30 0.68
N TYR A 33 -1.77 1.07 0.17
CA TYR A 33 -0.61 0.18 0.18
C TYR A 33 0.63 0.83 -0.46
N GLY A 34 1.79 0.65 0.18
CA GLY A 34 3.05 1.28 -0.23
C GLY A 34 3.17 2.77 0.09
N GLY A 35 2.18 3.33 0.78
CA GLY A 35 2.20 4.71 1.23
C GLY A 35 1.53 5.69 0.28
N GLU A 36 1.01 5.29 -0.88
CA GLU A 36 0.37 6.24 -1.80
C GLU A 36 -0.79 6.96 -1.10
N ILE A 37 -0.83 8.29 -1.20
CA ILE A 37 -1.97 9.09 -0.79
C ILE A 37 -2.88 9.27 -2.01
N PRO A 38 -4.04 8.58 -2.08
CA PRO A 38 -4.92 8.63 -3.24
C PRO A 38 -5.70 9.95 -3.33
N LEU A 39 -5.55 10.84 -2.34
CA LEU A 39 -6.19 12.15 -2.23
C LEU A 39 -5.36 13.27 -2.87
N THR A 40 -6.05 14.17 -3.56
CA THR A 40 -5.49 15.43 -4.06
C THR A 40 -5.30 16.45 -2.93
N ASN A 41 -4.46 17.47 -3.16
CA ASN A 41 -4.29 18.57 -2.20
C ASN A 41 -5.61 19.27 -1.86
N ALA A 42 -6.56 19.34 -2.81
CA ALA A 42 -7.88 19.92 -2.59
C ALA A 42 -8.76 19.06 -1.67
N GLU A 43 -8.72 17.74 -1.84
CA GLU A 43 -9.46 16.80 -0.97
C GLU A 43 -8.87 16.78 0.44
N LEU A 44 -7.54 16.80 0.56
CA LEU A 44 -6.85 16.96 1.85
C LEU A 44 -7.26 18.28 2.51
N ALA A 45 -7.30 19.39 1.76
CA ALA A 45 -7.69 20.70 2.27
C ALA A 45 -9.13 20.71 2.81
N LYS A 46 -10.06 20.11 2.07
CA LYS A 46 -11.46 19.96 2.48
C LYS A 46 -11.58 19.20 3.80
N ARG A 47 -10.91 18.05 3.94
CA ARG A 47 -10.94 17.23 5.15
C ARG A 47 -10.28 17.91 6.35
N MET A 48 -9.22 18.65 6.09
CA MET A 48 -8.48 19.39 7.11
C MET A 48 -9.16 20.72 7.51
N GLY A 49 -10.24 21.11 6.81
CA GLY A 49 -10.92 22.39 7.03
C GLY A 49 -10.00 23.59 6.74
N THR A 50 -9.17 23.50 5.70
CA THR A 50 -8.16 24.52 5.38
C THR A 50 -8.01 24.75 3.87
N SER A 51 -7.09 25.63 3.46
CA SER A 51 -6.85 25.92 2.04
C SER A 51 -5.83 24.96 1.40
N SER A 52 -5.99 24.68 0.09
CA SER A 52 -5.05 23.85 -0.67
C SER A 52 -3.62 24.41 -0.64
N TYR A 53 -3.46 25.74 -0.65
CA TYR A 53 -2.16 26.39 -0.48
C TYR A 53 -1.50 26.01 0.84
N ARG A 54 -2.27 26.05 1.94
CA ARG A 54 -1.74 25.70 3.27
C ARG A 54 -1.38 24.22 3.35
N ILE A 55 -2.14 23.34 2.71
CA ILE A 55 -1.76 21.93 2.57
C ILE A 55 -0.44 21.79 1.81
N SER A 56 -0.26 22.46 0.68
CA SER A 56 0.99 22.40 -0.08
C SER A 56 2.20 22.82 0.75
N VAL A 57 2.10 23.90 1.54
CA VAL A 57 3.17 24.34 2.45
C VAL A 57 3.48 23.31 3.53
N LEU A 58 2.45 22.68 4.11
CA LEU A 58 2.64 21.64 5.11
C LEU A 58 3.27 20.38 4.50
N LEU A 59 2.85 19.97 3.30
CA LEU A 59 3.42 18.84 2.58
C LEU A 59 4.89 19.10 2.20
N GLN A 60 5.24 20.31 1.77
CA GLN A 60 6.65 20.68 1.54
C GLN A 60 7.51 20.50 2.79
N LYS A 61 6.99 20.90 3.96
CA LYS A 61 7.68 20.65 5.23
C LYS A 61 7.84 19.16 5.50
N LEU A 62 6.81 18.34 5.24
CA LEU A 62 6.89 16.89 5.39
C LEU A 62 7.87 16.23 4.40
N VAL A 63 8.02 16.79 3.19
CA VAL A 63 9.02 16.34 2.22
C VAL A 63 10.44 16.60 2.75
N CYS A 64 10.69 17.79 3.30
CA CYS A 64 11.97 18.10 3.93
C CYS A 64 12.27 17.21 5.16
N GLU A 65 11.23 16.79 5.88
CA GLU A 65 11.33 15.83 6.99
C GLU A 65 11.43 14.37 6.52
N GLU A 66 11.41 14.11 5.22
CA GLU A 66 11.42 12.77 4.60
C GLU A 66 10.27 11.86 5.08
N ILE A 67 9.16 12.47 5.53
CA ILE A 67 7.94 11.78 5.98
C ILE A 67 7.05 11.46 4.78
N VAL A 68 7.05 12.35 3.77
CA VAL A 68 6.38 12.12 2.49
C VAL A 68 7.36 12.35 1.35
N HIS A 69 7.06 11.78 0.19
CA HIS A 69 7.76 12.09 -1.05
C HIS A 69 6.77 12.15 -2.21
N TYR A 70 7.20 12.75 -3.32
CA TYR A 70 6.45 12.72 -4.57
C TYR A 70 7.17 11.82 -5.57
N ASP A 71 6.41 11.00 -6.30
CA ASP A 71 6.98 10.26 -7.42
C ASP A 71 7.21 11.17 -8.63
N VAL A 72 7.82 10.61 -9.69
CA VAL A 72 8.06 11.31 -10.96
C VAL A 72 6.77 11.76 -11.68
N ARG A 73 5.62 11.23 -11.28
CA ARG A 73 4.29 11.56 -11.81
C ARG A 73 3.54 12.57 -10.92
N GLY A 74 4.19 13.09 -9.87
CA GLY A 74 3.61 14.06 -8.94
C GLY A 74 2.59 13.46 -7.97
N LYS A 75 2.55 12.14 -7.80
CA LYS A 75 1.73 11.47 -6.78
C LYS A 75 2.42 11.54 -5.43
N LEU A 76 1.64 11.79 -4.38
CA LEU A 76 2.11 11.88 -3.01
C LEU A 76 2.18 10.49 -2.38
N PHE A 77 3.30 10.19 -1.73
CA PHE A 77 3.53 9.00 -0.95
C PHE A 77 3.92 9.37 0.47
N PHE A 78 3.39 8.65 1.44
CA PHE A 78 3.69 8.71 2.86
C PHE A 78 4.59 7.53 3.20
N ASN A 79 5.76 7.81 3.76
CA ASN A 79 6.77 6.79 4.06
C ASN A 79 6.32 5.97 5.27
N GLN A 80 5.45 5.00 5.01
CA GLN A 80 4.71 4.33 6.06
C GLN A 80 5.49 3.15 6.68
N TYR A 81 6.55 2.67 6.02
CA TYR A 81 7.28 1.47 6.42
C TYR A 81 8.79 1.66 6.39
N VAL A 82 9.43 1.48 7.55
CA VAL A 82 10.79 0.95 7.62
C VAL A 82 10.62 -0.54 7.83
N PHE A 83 11.02 -1.36 6.86
CA PHE A 83 11.13 -2.79 7.08
C PHE A 83 12.09 -3.03 8.25
N ILE A 84 11.59 -3.56 9.37
CA ILE A 84 12.42 -4.34 10.28
C ILE A 84 12.68 -5.66 9.58
N LYS A 85 13.68 -5.68 8.70
CA LYS A 85 14.43 -6.91 8.47
C LYS A 85 15.58 -6.87 9.44
N GLU A 86 15.48 -7.68 10.50
CA GLU A 86 16.49 -8.65 10.93
C GLU A 86 16.20 -9.09 12.38
N ASN A 87 15.91 -10.40 12.52
CA ASN A 87 16.21 -11.26 13.68
C ASN A 87 15.18 -11.57 14.77
N GLU A 88 13.86 -11.51 14.55
CA GLU A 88 12.93 -12.28 15.40
C GLU A 88 11.82 -12.92 14.56
N ASP A 89 11.63 -14.23 14.74
CA ASP A 89 10.50 -15.04 14.23
C ASP A 89 9.19 -14.60 14.90
N ILE A 90 8.79 -13.35 14.69
CA ILE A 90 7.43 -12.90 14.98
C ILE A 90 6.63 -13.21 13.72
N GLY A 91 5.62 -14.06 13.86
CA GLY A 91 4.69 -14.43 12.79
C GLY A 91 4.27 -13.19 11.99
N LYS A 92 4.18 -13.34 10.67
CA LYS A 92 4.06 -12.29 9.65
C LYS A 92 2.80 -11.42 9.70
N ASP A 93 2.12 -11.30 10.84
CA ASP A 93 0.80 -10.64 10.93
C ASP A 93 0.76 -9.33 11.73
N ASP A 94 1.82 -8.90 12.43
CA ASP A 94 1.70 -7.84 13.46
C ASP A 94 2.56 -6.57 13.27
N LEU A 95 2.84 -6.14 12.04
CA LEU A 95 3.52 -4.85 11.80
C LEU A 95 2.70 -3.90 10.93
N TYR A 96 1.58 -3.46 11.48
CA TYR A 96 0.90 -2.24 11.04
C TYR A 96 1.04 -1.15 12.12
N ALA A 97 1.35 0.08 11.71
CA ALA A 97 1.06 1.24 12.52
C ALA A 97 -0.48 1.38 12.58
N LYS A 98 -1.12 0.66 13.50
CA LYS A 98 -2.56 0.74 13.74
C LYS A 98 -2.89 2.18 14.12
N ASN A 99 -3.56 2.89 13.21
CA ASN A 99 -4.11 4.19 13.53
C ASN A 99 -5.30 3.95 14.45
N PHE A 100 -5.16 4.17 15.74
CA PHE A 100 -6.30 4.05 16.63
C PHE A 100 -7.31 5.17 16.38
N VAL A 101 -8.61 4.84 16.37
CA VAL A 101 -9.69 5.82 16.15
C VAL A 101 -9.59 6.99 17.15
N PHE A 102 -9.16 6.71 18.38
CA PHE A 102 -9.06 7.73 19.42
C PHE A 102 -8.05 8.85 19.09
N PHE A 103 -7.05 8.63 18.23
CA PHE A 103 -6.14 9.71 17.79
C PHE A 103 -6.86 10.83 17.04
N ASN A 104 -8.02 10.51 16.44
CA ASN A 104 -8.88 11.47 15.76
C ASN A 104 -9.99 12.03 16.65
N SER A 105 -10.10 11.58 17.91
CA SER A 105 -11.11 12.08 18.85
C SER A 105 -10.87 13.54 19.20
N GLU A 106 -11.95 14.32 19.40
CA GLU A 106 -11.81 15.70 19.88
C GLU A 106 -11.10 15.76 21.23
N SER A 107 -11.36 14.79 22.10
CA SER A 107 -10.69 14.63 23.40
C SER A 107 -9.17 14.63 23.23
N PHE A 108 -8.62 13.80 22.35
CA PHE A 108 -7.17 13.73 22.13
C PHE A 108 -6.64 14.97 21.39
N LEU A 109 -7.36 15.46 20.38
CA LEU A 109 -6.96 16.60 19.56
C LEU A 109 -6.99 17.97 20.29
N GLN A 110 -7.59 18.04 21.48
CA GLN A 110 -7.60 19.20 22.37
C GLN A 110 -6.54 19.16 23.47
N GLU A 111 -5.87 18.02 23.67
CA GLU A 111 -4.80 17.88 24.67
C GLU A 111 -3.58 18.79 24.38
N ASP A 112 -2.75 18.96 25.40
CA ASP A 112 -1.44 19.61 25.25
C ASP A 112 -0.57 18.84 24.24
N ARG A 113 0.22 19.57 23.45
CA ARG A 113 1.05 18.97 22.39
C ARG A 113 2.06 17.97 22.94
N ASN A 114 2.61 18.21 24.13
CA ASN A 114 3.57 17.27 24.72
C ASN A 114 2.86 15.98 25.19
N VAL A 115 1.60 16.06 25.59
CA VAL A 115 0.78 14.86 25.90
C VAL A 115 0.50 14.07 24.63
N GLN A 116 0.05 14.74 23.55
CA GLN A 116 -0.18 14.10 22.24
C GLN A 116 1.08 13.39 21.72
N ARG A 117 2.24 14.05 21.82
CA ARG A 117 3.54 13.50 21.41
C ARG A 117 3.94 12.28 22.21
N LEU A 118 3.80 12.34 23.54
CA LEU A 118 4.16 11.23 24.42
C LEU A 118 3.31 10.00 24.12
N VAL A 119 1.99 10.18 23.98
CA VAL A 119 1.06 9.08 23.69
C VAL A 119 1.36 8.46 22.32
N LEU A 120 1.53 9.26 21.27
CA LEU A 120 1.91 8.72 19.95
C LEU A 120 3.24 8.00 19.95
N HIS A 121 4.23 8.49 20.69
CA HIS A 121 5.53 7.82 20.78
C HIS A 121 5.38 6.40 21.35
N TYR A 122 4.66 6.24 22.45
CA TYR A 122 4.53 4.93 23.08
C TYR A 122 3.57 3.99 22.35
N VAL A 123 2.53 4.52 21.72
CA VAL A 123 1.57 3.70 20.96
C VAL A 123 2.09 3.38 19.56
N GLY A 124 2.63 4.37 18.85
CA GLY A 124 3.01 4.24 17.44
C GLY A 124 4.45 3.80 17.18
N LYS A 125 5.40 4.08 18.09
CA LYS A 125 6.82 3.70 17.91
C LYS A 125 7.24 2.56 18.83
N GLU A 126 6.88 2.64 20.11
CA GLU A 126 7.35 1.66 21.10
C GLU A 126 6.44 0.43 21.25
N LEU A 127 5.34 0.37 20.47
CA LEU A 127 4.38 -0.74 20.35
C LEU A 127 3.81 -1.24 21.69
N VAL A 128 3.58 -0.34 22.64
CA VAL A 128 3.12 -0.68 24.00
C VAL A 128 1.66 -1.15 24.04
N TYR A 129 0.93 -1.13 22.91
CA TYR A 129 -0.44 -1.66 22.85
C TYR A 129 -0.49 -3.20 22.71
N LEU A 130 0.62 -3.85 22.35
CA LEU A 130 0.66 -5.30 22.19
C LEU A 130 0.62 -6.01 23.56
N PRO A 131 -0.16 -7.09 23.72
CA PRO A 131 -0.22 -7.83 24.97
C PRO A 131 1.17 -8.29 25.43
N GLY A 132 1.54 -7.98 26.69
CA GLY A 132 2.82 -8.38 27.28
C GLY A 132 3.98 -7.39 27.09
N ASN A 133 3.85 -6.38 26.23
CA ASN A 133 4.87 -5.34 26.07
C ASN A 133 4.69 -4.23 27.10
N PHE A 134 5.76 -3.88 27.81
CA PHE A 134 5.83 -2.66 28.63
C PHE A 134 7.16 -1.94 28.38
N ARG A 135 7.19 -0.64 28.61
CA ARG A 135 8.39 0.19 28.41
C ARG A 135 8.71 1.01 29.64
N TRP A 136 9.99 1.03 29.97
CA TRP A 136 10.55 1.92 30.99
C TRP A 136 11.09 3.19 30.32
N GLY A 137 10.94 4.32 31.00
CA GLY A 137 11.57 5.58 30.61
C GLY A 137 12.09 6.33 31.84
N HIS A 138 13.18 7.08 31.66
CA HIS A 138 13.64 8.00 32.68
C HIS A 138 12.94 9.35 32.50
N ILE A 139 12.52 9.97 33.61
CA ILE A 139 11.84 11.28 33.56
C ILE A 139 12.81 12.34 32.99
N HIS A 140 14.11 12.19 33.24
CA HIS A 140 15.11 13.10 32.67
C HIS A 140 15.12 13.10 31.14
N ASP A 141 14.86 11.95 30.52
CA ASP A 141 14.83 11.82 29.05
C ASP A 141 13.65 12.57 28.42
N LEU A 142 12.68 13.03 29.22
CA LEU A 142 11.53 13.77 28.72
C LEU A 142 11.79 15.27 28.56
N TYR A 143 12.76 15.86 29.26
CA TYR A 143 12.94 17.31 29.31
C TYR A 143 14.40 17.74 29.09
N GLY A 144 14.58 19.01 28.72
CA GLY A 144 15.90 19.57 28.41
C GLY A 144 16.25 19.51 26.93
N PRO A 145 17.46 19.92 26.53
CA PRO A 145 17.84 20.14 25.13
C PRO A 145 17.75 18.88 24.25
N LEU A 146 17.94 17.70 24.86
CA LEU A 146 17.87 16.40 24.20
C LEU A 146 16.63 15.60 24.61
N GLY A 147 15.73 16.21 25.38
CA GLY A 147 14.53 15.59 25.88
C GLY A 147 13.54 15.21 24.78
N LEU A 148 12.73 14.19 25.04
CA LEU A 148 11.67 13.71 24.16
C LEU A 148 10.58 14.78 23.93
N LEU A 149 10.33 15.63 24.93
CA LEU A 149 9.27 16.63 24.94
C LEU A 149 9.86 18.05 24.95
N ASN A 150 9.09 19.02 24.45
CA ASN A 150 9.52 20.43 24.44
C ASN A 150 9.18 21.10 25.78
N ILE A 151 9.91 20.71 26.81
CA ILE A 151 9.74 21.20 28.19
C ILE A 151 11.11 21.32 28.84
N ARG A 152 11.21 22.24 29.81
CA ARG A 152 12.50 22.61 30.41
C ARG A 152 12.69 22.01 31.79
N THR A 153 11.61 21.58 32.44
CA THR A 153 11.64 21.18 33.84
C THR A 153 11.03 19.81 34.08
N ARG A 154 11.52 19.14 35.13
CA ARG A 154 10.94 17.90 35.66
C ARG A 154 9.47 18.06 36.07
N LYS A 155 9.09 19.25 36.58
CA LYS A 155 7.71 19.53 37.01
C LYS A 155 6.75 19.48 35.81
N GLU A 156 7.15 20.06 34.69
CA GLU A 156 6.38 19.98 33.44
C GLU A 156 6.30 18.54 32.92
N ALA A 157 7.41 17.78 33.00
CA ALA A 157 7.45 16.38 32.57
C ALA A 157 6.44 15.52 33.36
N LEU A 158 6.41 15.69 34.68
CA LEU A 158 5.45 15.02 35.55
C LEU A 158 4.00 15.43 35.23
N ALA A 159 3.75 16.69 34.89
CA ALA A 159 2.42 17.15 34.51
C ALA A 159 1.96 16.52 33.18
N VAL A 160 2.87 16.37 32.21
CA VAL A 160 2.57 15.67 30.94
C VAL A 160 2.29 14.19 31.19
N LEU A 161 3.13 13.52 31.98
CA LEU A 161 2.93 12.10 32.33
C LEU A 161 1.58 11.87 33.00
N LYS A 162 1.20 12.71 33.97
CA LYS A 162 -0.11 12.64 34.63
C LYS A 162 -1.29 12.85 33.68
N LYS A 163 -1.15 13.72 32.68
CA LYS A 163 -2.21 13.89 31.67
C LYS A 163 -2.24 12.73 30.68
N ALA A 164 -1.09 12.13 30.38
CA ALA A 164 -1.00 10.97 29.51
C ALA A 164 -1.58 9.69 30.14
N GLU A 165 -1.66 9.60 31.48
CA GLU A 165 -2.36 8.52 32.20
C GLU A 165 -3.82 8.36 31.78
N LYS A 166 -4.46 9.42 31.23
CA LYS A 166 -5.79 9.31 30.63
C LYS A 166 -5.84 8.30 29.47
N TYR A 167 -4.76 8.17 28.71
CA TYR A 167 -4.69 7.32 27.51
C TYR A 167 -3.87 6.06 27.74
N LEU A 168 -2.83 6.15 28.56
CA LEU A 168 -1.86 5.10 28.82
C LEU A 168 -1.96 4.61 30.28
N LYS A 169 -2.01 3.30 30.46
CA LYS A 169 -1.80 2.66 31.77
C LYS A 169 -0.34 2.86 32.15
N MET A 170 -0.07 3.78 33.08
CA MET A 170 1.29 4.14 33.49
C MET A 170 1.50 4.03 35.00
N LYS A 171 2.75 3.84 35.39
CA LYS A 171 3.22 3.97 36.77
C LYS A 171 4.36 4.98 36.81
N ILE A 172 4.19 6.07 37.56
CA ILE A 172 5.19 7.12 37.70
C ILE A 172 5.93 6.93 39.02
N TYR A 173 7.24 6.80 38.95
CA TYR A 173 8.15 6.70 40.10
C TYR A 173 8.92 8.02 40.28
N LYS A 174 9.85 8.04 41.26
CA LYS A 174 10.64 9.24 41.56
C LYS A 174 11.45 9.70 40.36
N ASP A 175 12.21 8.81 39.73
CA ASP A 175 13.12 9.17 38.63
C ASP A 175 12.73 8.53 37.29
N ASN A 176 11.82 7.54 37.33
CA ASN A 176 11.44 6.71 36.20
C ASN A 176 9.93 6.67 36.05
N PHE A 177 9.47 6.20 34.91
CA PHE A 177 8.07 5.82 34.69
C PHE A 177 8.02 4.54 33.87
N GLN A 178 6.91 3.82 34.00
CA GLN A 178 6.63 2.61 33.26
C GLN A 178 5.32 2.80 32.50
N VAL A 179 5.35 2.57 31.20
CA VAL A 179 4.16 2.51 30.34
C VAL A 179 3.83 1.03 30.14
N LEU A 180 2.65 0.62 30.59
CA LEU A 180 2.23 -0.78 30.60
C LEU A 180 1.41 -1.13 29.36
N ASN A 181 0.41 -0.32 29.04
CA ASN A 181 -0.44 -0.50 27.86
C ASN A 181 -1.25 0.79 27.59
N VAL A 182 -2.01 0.84 26.50
CA VAL A 182 -3.12 1.76 26.31
C VAL A 182 -4.30 1.33 27.19
N HIS A 183 -5.12 2.27 27.67
CA HIS A 183 -6.36 1.90 28.35
C HIS A 183 -7.32 1.19 27.39
N GLN A 184 -8.00 0.16 27.89
CA GLN A 184 -8.86 -0.71 27.08
C GLN A 184 -9.98 0.10 26.39
N GLU A 185 -10.56 1.09 27.08
CA GLU A 185 -11.59 1.97 26.52
C GLU A 185 -11.18 2.65 25.19
N TRP A 186 -9.90 2.97 25.01
CA TRP A 186 -9.39 3.59 23.79
C TRP A 186 -9.06 2.57 22.70
N LEU A 187 -8.67 1.35 23.11
CA LEU A 187 -8.50 0.22 22.20
C LEU A 187 -9.87 -0.24 21.65
N ASP A 188 -10.89 -0.23 22.50
CA ASP A 188 -12.26 -0.63 22.17
C ASP A 188 -12.93 0.35 21.19
N MET A 189 -12.43 1.58 21.07
CA MET A 189 -12.84 2.50 19.98
C MET A 189 -12.44 1.97 18.58
N GLY A 190 -11.57 0.96 18.53
CA GLY A 190 -11.14 0.30 17.33
C GLY A 190 -10.03 1.04 16.58
N GLU A 191 -9.73 0.48 15.42
CA GLU A 191 -8.71 0.97 14.51
C GLU A 191 -9.37 1.69 13.34
N VAL A 192 -8.71 2.74 12.88
CA VAL A 192 -8.98 3.37 11.61
C VAL A 192 -8.47 2.40 10.54
N TYR A 193 -9.40 1.63 9.98
CA TYR A 193 -9.17 0.87 8.75
C TYR A 193 -8.49 1.78 7.72
N SER A 194 -7.54 1.25 6.93
CA SER A 194 -6.88 2.02 5.87
C SER A 194 -7.93 2.52 4.88
N GLU A 195 -8.42 3.73 5.11
CA GLU A 195 -9.31 4.44 4.20
C GLU A 195 -8.63 4.61 2.84
N GLY A 196 -7.29 4.65 2.83
CA GLY A 196 -6.48 4.68 1.63
C GLY A 196 -6.76 3.52 0.67
N ALA A 197 -6.93 2.30 1.17
CA ALA A 197 -7.23 1.15 0.32
C ALA A 197 -8.62 1.28 -0.34
N GLU A 198 -9.64 1.65 0.43
CA GLU A 198 -10.99 1.92 -0.09
C GLU A 198 -10.97 3.07 -1.10
N LEU A 199 -10.29 4.18 -0.78
CA LEU A 199 -10.17 5.35 -1.65
C LEU A 199 -9.43 5.04 -2.95
N TRP A 200 -8.36 4.24 -2.88
CA TRP A 200 -7.63 3.82 -4.07
C TRP A 200 -8.49 2.95 -4.97
N VAL A 201 -9.21 1.96 -4.42
CA VAL A 201 -10.18 1.16 -5.17
C VAL A 201 -11.26 2.04 -5.81
N MET A 202 -11.86 2.95 -5.04
CA MET A 202 -12.89 3.86 -5.53
C MET A 202 -12.38 4.78 -6.63
N LYS A 203 -11.14 5.27 -6.53
CA LYS A 203 -10.50 6.09 -7.55
C LYS A 203 -10.32 5.33 -8.86
N GLN A 204 -9.89 4.06 -8.81
CA GLN A 204 -9.75 3.22 -10.00
C GLN A 204 -11.11 2.85 -10.59
N LEU A 205 -12.08 2.46 -9.76
CA LEU A 205 -13.45 2.19 -10.21
C LEU A 205 -14.06 3.41 -10.92
N LYS A 206 -13.87 4.61 -10.38
CA LYS A 206 -14.32 5.86 -11.01
C LYS A 206 -13.62 6.14 -12.34
N LYS A 207 -12.30 5.93 -12.42
CA LYS A 207 -11.52 6.05 -13.66
C LYS A 207 -12.07 5.15 -14.77
N HIS A 208 -12.53 3.95 -14.41
CA HIS A 208 -13.16 2.99 -15.32
C HIS A 208 -14.69 3.11 -15.42
N ARG A 209 -15.27 4.24 -15.00
CA ARG A 209 -16.71 4.57 -15.17
C ARG A 209 -17.68 3.64 -14.44
N PHE A 210 -17.29 3.11 -13.27
CA PHE A 210 -18.24 2.48 -12.34
C PHE A 210 -19.02 3.55 -11.57
N CYS A 211 -20.29 3.27 -11.25
CA CYS A 211 -21.17 4.17 -10.51
C CYS A 211 -20.90 4.07 -9.01
N CYS A 212 -19.85 4.76 -8.55
CA CYS A 212 -19.33 4.62 -7.18
C CYS A 212 -20.33 5.02 -6.07
N ASP A 213 -21.32 5.86 -6.38
CA ASP A 213 -22.31 6.34 -5.41
C ASP A 213 -23.29 5.24 -4.94
N PHE A 214 -23.37 4.12 -5.67
CA PHE A 214 -24.24 2.98 -5.36
C PHE A 214 -23.45 1.74 -4.89
N LEU A 215 -22.13 1.87 -4.70
CA LEU A 215 -21.32 0.77 -4.20
C LEU A 215 -21.42 0.71 -2.67
N SER A 216 -21.76 -0.47 -2.17
CA SER A 216 -21.75 -0.75 -0.74
C SER A 216 -20.32 -0.71 -0.20
N ARG A 217 -20.16 -0.31 1.07
CA ARG A 217 -18.81 -0.27 1.67
C ARG A 217 -18.22 -1.67 1.76
N LYS A 218 -19.05 -2.68 2.04
CA LYS A 218 -18.62 -4.08 2.10
C LYS A 218 -18.07 -4.58 0.75
N ALA A 219 -18.70 -4.22 -0.37
CA ALA A 219 -18.23 -4.62 -1.70
C ALA A 219 -16.89 -3.97 -2.06
N VAL A 220 -16.74 -2.67 -1.78
CA VAL A 220 -15.46 -1.94 -1.99
C VAL A 220 -14.34 -2.61 -1.21
N TRP A 221 -14.62 -3.01 0.03
CA TRP A 221 -13.64 -3.66 0.89
C TRP A 221 -13.21 -5.04 0.38
N GLN A 222 -14.13 -5.85 -0.16
CA GLN A 222 -13.79 -7.14 -0.77
C GLN A 222 -12.86 -6.99 -1.99
N ILE A 223 -13.04 -5.92 -2.77
CA ILE A 223 -12.13 -5.57 -3.87
C ILE A 223 -10.78 -5.12 -3.30
N ALA A 224 -10.78 -4.26 -2.28
CA ALA A 224 -9.57 -3.76 -1.63
C ALA A 224 -8.71 -4.87 -1.03
N LYS A 225 -9.32 -5.92 -0.46
CA LYS A 225 -8.65 -7.10 0.08
C LYS A 225 -7.93 -7.91 -1.00
N VAL A 226 -8.55 -8.09 -2.17
CA VAL A 226 -7.86 -8.73 -3.31
C VAL A 226 -6.69 -7.87 -3.75
N MET A 227 -6.88 -6.55 -3.82
CA MET A 227 -5.81 -5.66 -4.24
C MET A 227 -4.65 -5.54 -3.24
N GLU A 228 -4.89 -5.75 -1.95
CA GLU A 228 -3.83 -5.86 -0.93
C GLU A 228 -2.86 -7.00 -1.24
N ASP A 229 -3.41 -8.18 -1.53
CA ASP A 229 -2.64 -9.37 -1.89
C ASP A 229 -1.81 -9.11 -3.18
N TYR A 230 -2.43 -8.49 -4.18
CA TYR A 230 -1.72 -8.10 -5.41
C TYR A 230 -0.62 -7.10 -5.16
N TYR A 231 -0.85 -6.08 -4.33
CA TYR A 231 0.18 -5.13 -3.95
C TYR A 231 1.36 -5.83 -3.26
N ALA A 232 1.10 -6.76 -2.35
CA ALA A 232 2.15 -7.49 -1.63
C ALA A 232 3.02 -8.34 -2.58
N LYS A 233 2.45 -8.79 -3.70
CA LYS A 233 3.11 -9.62 -4.72
C LYS A 233 3.80 -8.80 -5.81
N PHE A 234 3.15 -7.71 -6.21
CA PHE A 234 3.49 -6.86 -7.34
C PHE A 234 3.40 -5.42 -6.83
N ASP A 235 4.55 -4.78 -6.63
CA ASP A 235 4.65 -3.41 -6.10
C ASP A 235 3.57 -2.47 -6.65
N TYR A 236 3.26 -1.39 -5.93
CA TYR A 236 2.16 -0.46 -6.21
C TYR A 236 1.87 -0.20 -7.71
N GLU A 237 2.89 0.19 -8.47
CA GLU A 237 2.75 0.56 -9.88
C GLU A 237 2.21 -0.61 -10.69
N TYR A 238 2.73 -1.81 -10.43
CA TYR A 238 2.39 -2.98 -11.19
C TYR A 238 1.01 -3.55 -10.81
N ALA A 239 0.69 -3.63 -9.51
CA ALA A 239 -0.66 -3.97 -9.06
C ALA A 239 -1.72 -3.03 -9.65
N THR A 240 -1.42 -1.72 -9.75
CA THR A 240 -2.34 -0.74 -10.33
C THR A 240 -2.60 -0.98 -11.82
N GLU A 241 -1.58 -1.35 -12.60
CA GLU A 241 -1.72 -1.63 -14.03
C GLU A 241 -2.52 -2.91 -14.31
N ILE A 242 -2.34 -3.96 -13.50
CA ILE A 242 -3.17 -5.16 -13.56
C ILE A 242 -4.63 -4.81 -13.20
N PHE A 243 -4.82 -4.01 -12.14
CA PHE A 243 -6.16 -3.58 -11.72
C PHE A 243 -6.87 -2.79 -12.81
N ASP A 244 -6.17 -1.84 -13.44
CA ASP A 244 -6.68 -1.09 -14.58
C ASP A 244 -7.12 -2.02 -15.72
N THR A 245 -6.32 -3.04 -16.01
CA THR A 245 -6.59 -4.04 -17.04
C THR A 245 -7.83 -4.88 -16.68
N ALA A 246 -7.95 -5.30 -15.43
CA ALA A 246 -9.10 -6.07 -14.93
C ALA A 246 -10.41 -5.27 -15.01
N LEU A 247 -10.41 -4.03 -14.53
CA LEU A 247 -11.58 -3.16 -14.57
C LEU A 247 -12.02 -2.86 -16.01
N PHE A 248 -11.05 -2.61 -16.91
CA PHE A 248 -11.32 -2.43 -18.33
C PHE A 248 -12.01 -3.67 -18.93
N GLN A 249 -11.55 -4.88 -18.59
CA GLN A 249 -12.14 -6.12 -19.10
C GLN A 249 -13.57 -6.34 -18.60
N ILE A 250 -13.85 -6.05 -17.33
CA ILE A 250 -15.20 -6.13 -16.75
C ILE A 250 -16.14 -5.17 -17.50
N GLN A 251 -15.69 -3.93 -17.73
CA GLN A 251 -16.47 -2.91 -18.44
C GLN A 251 -16.63 -3.21 -19.93
N LYS A 252 -15.63 -3.82 -20.58
CA LYS A 252 -15.73 -4.25 -21.99
C LYS A 252 -16.70 -5.42 -22.16
N ASN A 253 -16.74 -6.34 -21.19
CA ASN A 253 -17.56 -7.56 -21.23
C ASN A 253 -18.74 -7.50 -20.26
N LYS A 254 -19.55 -6.42 -20.29
CA LYS A 254 -20.64 -6.21 -19.33
C LYS A 254 -21.62 -7.36 -19.23
N MET A 255 -22.01 -7.93 -20.38
CA MET A 255 -22.96 -9.05 -20.43
C MET A 255 -22.45 -10.28 -19.67
N ARG A 256 -21.16 -10.61 -19.80
CA ARG A 256 -20.54 -11.72 -19.06
C ARG A 256 -20.34 -11.41 -17.58
N SER A 257 -20.17 -10.14 -17.25
CA SER A 257 -19.93 -9.66 -15.88
C SER A 257 -21.21 -9.24 -15.15
N GLN A 258 -22.39 -9.56 -15.67
CA GLN A 258 -23.67 -9.07 -15.12
C GLN A 258 -23.88 -9.50 -13.67
N ASN A 259 -23.48 -10.73 -13.30
CA ASN A 259 -23.58 -11.22 -11.93
C ASN A 259 -22.67 -10.43 -10.98
N PHE A 260 -21.47 -10.08 -11.43
CA PHE A 260 -20.57 -9.23 -10.64
C PHE A 260 -21.18 -7.84 -10.42
N PHE A 261 -21.74 -7.21 -11.45
CA PHE A 261 -22.44 -5.93 -11.29
C PHE A 261 -23.63 -6.03 -10.33
N LYS A 262 -24.41 -7.11 -10.39
CA LYS A 262 -25.50 -7.35 -9.43
C LYS A 262 -25.00 -7.49 -8.01
N LEU A 263 -23.85 -8.14 -7.79
CA LEU A 263 -23.29 -8.32 -6.46
C LEU A 263 -22.75 -7.01 -5.89
N ILE A 264 -21.98 -6.22 -6.65
CA ILE A 264 -21.31 -5.02 -6.11
C ILE A 264 -22.25 -3.82 -5.89
N TYR A 265 -23.40 -3.77 -6.58
CA TYR A 265 -24.38 -2.68 -6.46
C TYR A 265 -25.58 -3.02 -5.55
N ARG A 266 -25.49 -4.09 -4.76
CA ARG A 266 -26.46 -4.36 -3.69
C ARG A 266 -26.28 -3.43 -2.51
N GLU A 267 -27.36 -3.15 -1.80
CA GLU A 267 -27.32 -2.38 -0.54
C GLU A 267 -26.63 -3.20 0.58
N ASP A 268 -26.07 -2.51 1.59
CA ASP A 268 -25.21 -3.13 2.61
C ASP A 268 -25.92 -4.19 3.48
N ASP A 269 -27.24 -4.10 3.61
CA ASP A 269 -28.14 -4.99 4.35
C ASP A 269 -28.66 -6.17 3.51
N GLU A 270 -28.53 -6.11 2.19
CA GLU A 270 -28.96 -7.17 1.26
C GLU A 270 -27.95 -8.33 1.11
N TYR A 271 -26.74 -8.19 1.67
CA TYR A 271 -25.70 -9.23 1.59
C TYR A 271 -26.01 -10.41 2.51
N ILE A 272 -26.05 -11.62 1.94
CA ILE A 272 -26.22 -12.84 2.71
C ILE A 272 -24.85 -13.32 3.21
N VAL A 273 -24.69 -13.34 4.53
CA VAL A 273 -23.54 -13.91 5.23
C VAL A 273 -24.06 -14.95 6.22
N SER A 274 -24.00 -16.22 5.82
CA SER A 274 -24.30 -17.38 6.66
C SER A 274 -23.16 -18.39 6.58
N ASP A 275 -23.16 -19.38 7.47
CA ASP A 275 -22.17 -20.48 7.45
C ASP A 275 -22.21 -21.28 6.14
N GLU A 276 -23.33 -21.26 5.41
CA GLU A 276 -23.52 -21.99 4.15
C GLU A 276 -23.28 -21.14 2.90
N LYS A 277 -23.52 -19.82 2.96
CA LYS A 277 -23.36 -18.92 1.80
C LYS A 277 -22.81 -17.57 2.23
N ASN A 278 -21.68 -17.20 1.64
CA ASN A 278 -21.07 -15.89 1.83
C ASN A 278 -20.89 -15.17 0.48
N GLU A 279 -21.82 -14.28 0.16
CA GLU A 279 -21.80 -13.53 -1.11
C GLU A 279 -20.63 -12.52 -1.18
N LEU A 280 -20.04 -12.16 -0.04
CA LEU A 280 -18.85 -11.30 -0.01
C LEU A 280 -17.61 -12.05 -0.50
N ASP A 281 -17.49 -13.34 -0.15
CA ASP A 281 -16.42 -14.19 -0.67
C ASP A 281 -16.59 -14.44 -2.17
N GLU A 282 -17.84 -14.46 -2.67
CA GLU A 282 -18.12 -14.54 -4.12
C GLU A 282 -17.59 -13.31 -4.87
N ILE A 283 -17.72 -12.10 -4.31
CA ILE A 283 -17.16 -10.87 -4.91
C ILE A 283 -15.63 -10.97 -4.99
N SER A 284 -14.97 -11.30 -3.88
CA SER A 284 -13.51 -11.44 -3.88
C SER A 284 -13.03 -12.56 -4.79
N ALA A 285 -13.71 -13.70 -4.83
CA ALA A 285 -13.36 -14.83 -5.69
C ALA A 285 -13.52 -14.48 -7.17
N TYR A 286 -14.64 -13.87 -7.55
CA TYR A 286 -14.86 -13.41 -8.92
C TYR A 286 -13.80 -12.38 -9.32
N PHE A 287 -13.57 -11.37 -8.47
CA PHE A 287 -12.64 -10.31 -8.76
C PHE A 287 -11.20 -10.82 -8.86
N ARG A 288 -10.79 -11.76 -8.00
CA ARG A 288 -9.51 -12.47 -8.10
C ARG A 288 -9.37 -13.20 -9.44
N ALA A 289 -10.37 -13.98 -9.86
CA ALA A 289 -10.32 -14.69 -11.13
C ALA A 289 -10.18 -13.74 -12.35
N VAL A 290 -10.81 -12.56 -12.30
CA VAL A 290 -10.63 -11.53 -13.32
C VAL A 290 -9.22 -10.94 -13.26
N MET A 291 -8.70 -10.65 -12.06
CA MET A 291 -7.33 -10.14 -11.89
C MET A 291 -6.29 -11.11 -12.44
N GLU A 292 -6.43 -12.40 -12.19
CA GLU A 292 -5.54 -13.44 -12.75
C GLU A 292 -5.60 -13.50 -14.28
N SER A 293 -6.80 -13.34 -14.84
CA SER A 293 -6.97 -13.23 -16.30
C SER A 293 -6.36 -11.93 -16.83
N ALA A 294 -6.47 -10.84 -16.07
CA ALA A 294 -5.89 -9.55 -16.42
C ALA A 294 -4.36 -9.57 -16.38
N GLU A 295 -3.74 -10.29 -15.44
CA GLU A 295 -2.29 -10.53 -15.42
C GLU A 295 -1.81 -11.15 -16.73
N LEU A 296 -2.48 -12.20 -17.21
CA LEU A 296 -2.12 -12.86 -18.47
C LEU A 296 -2.27 -11.92 -19.66
N ASN A 297 -3.38 -11.18 -19.73
CA ASN A 297 -3.59 -10.19 -20.78
C ASN A 297 -2.56 -9.06 -20.73
N TYR A 298 -2.16 -8.64 -19.53
CA TYR A 298 -1.14 -7.64 -19.35
C TYR A 298 0.24 -8.17 -19.75
N ALA A 299 0.59 -9.42 -19.42
CA ALA A 299 1.81 -10.06 -19.90
C ALA A 299 1.86 -10.14 -21.44
N VAL A 300 0.71 -10.43 -22.07
CA VAL A 300 0.57 -10.39 -23.54
C VAL A 300 0.76 -8.97 -24.06
N GLN A 301 0.17 -7.95 -23.43
CA GLN A 301 0.39 -6.55 -23.81
C GLN A 301 1.87 -6.16 -23.73
N LEU A 302 2.54 -6.48 -22.63
CA LEU A 302 3.98 -6.23 -22.47
C LEU A 302 4.82 -6.92 -23.56
N SER A 303 4.40 -8.08 -24.05
CA SER A 303 5.08 -8.75 -25.15
C SER A 303 4.99 -7.97 -26.46
N PHE A 304 3.84 -7.35 -26.74
CA PHE A 304 3.68 -6.45 -27.88
C PHE A 304 4.50 -5.18 -27.70
N ASP A 305 4.54 -4.62 -26.49
CA ASP A 305 5.35 -3.45 -26.18
C ASP A 305 6.84 -3.72 -26.42
N LEU A 306 7.37 -4.87 -25.99
CA LEU A 306 8.76 -5.28 -26.29
C LEU A 306 9.03 -5.37 -27.79
N HIS A 307 8.08 -5.93 -28.55
CA HIS A 307 8.22 -6.01 -30.01
C HIS A 307 8.26 -4.61 -30.63
N GLU A 308 7.41 -3.69 -30.19
CA GLU A 308 7.39 -2.32 -30.71
C GLU A 308 8.67 -1.55 -30.35
N ILE A 309 9.15 -1.69 -29.11
CA ILE A 309 10.42 -1.09 -28.64
C ILE A 309 11.58 -1.60 -29.49
N ASN A 310 11.69 -2.92 -29.69
CA ASN A 310 12.72 -3.50 -30.53
C ASN A 310 12.66 -3.00 -31.98
N ARG A 311 11.46 -2.88 -32.55
CA ARG A 311 11.27 -2.35 -33.91
C ARG A 311 11.75 -0.90 -34.02
N LYS A 312 11.41 -0.05 -33.04
CA LYS A 312 11.86 1.36 -33.00
C LYS A 312 13.38 1.44 -32.86
N LYS A 313 13.96 0.63 -31.98
CA LYS A 313 15.42 0.53 -31.80
C LYS A 313 16.11 0.12 -33.10
N GLN A 314 15.66 -0.95 -33.75
CA GLN A 314 16.23 -1.42 -35.02
C GLN A 314 16.15 -0.37 -36.13
N MET A 315 15.03 0.36 -36.24
CA MET A 315 14.91 1.47 -37.19
C MET A 315 15.89 2.62 -36.88
N ALA A 316 16.11 2.93 -35.60
CA ALA A 316 17.07 3.97 -35.19
C ALA A 316 18.52 3.52 -35.42
N GLU A 317 18.85 2.26 -35.11
CA GLU A 317 20.16 1.65 -35.38
C GLU A 317 20.48 1.61 -36.89
N SER A 318 19.47 1.30 -37.71
CA SER A 318 19.62 1.25 -39.18
C SER A 318 19.91 2.62 -39.79
N ASN A 319 19.46 3.70 -39.14
CA ASN A 319 19.65 5.09 -39.57
C ASN A 319 20.66 5.84 -38.70
N LEU A 320 21.45 5.13 -37.88
CA LEU A 320 22.33 5.75 -36.90
C LEU A 320 23.39 6.64 -37.55
N PHE A 321 23.84 6.25 -38.75
CA PHE A 321 24.79 7.01 -39.54
C PHE A 321 24.07 7.71 -40.71
N SER A 322 24.21 9.03 -40.76
CA SER A 322 23.85 9.86 -41.92
C SER A 322 25.10 10.62 -42.31
N ASP A 323 25.54 10.51 -43.57
CA ASP A 323 26.77 11.16 -44.06
C ASP A 323 28.01 10.89 -43.17
N ASP A 324 28.21 9.63 -42.77
CA ASP A 324 29.29 9.16 -41.88
C ASP A 324 29.35 9.83 -40.48
N GLN A 325 28.29 10.54 -40.08
CA GLN A 325 28.15 11.12 -38.74
C GLN A 325 27.04 10.43 -37.95
N ILE A 326 27.27 10.27 -36.65
CA ILE A 326 26.26 9.74 -35.72
C ILE A 326 25.14 10.76 -35.57
N THR A 327 23.92 10.32 -35.85
CA THR A 327 22.73 11.14 -35.64
C THR A 327 22.34 11.12 -34.16
N GLN A 328 22.57 12.25 -33.48
CA GLN A 328 22.30 12.43 -32.05
C GLN A 328 20.84 12.03 -31.67
N LYS A 329 19.89 12.35 -32.55
CA LYS A 329 18.48 11.95 -32.42
C LYS A 329 18.26 10.43 -32.41
N ASN A 330 18.95 9.68 -33.27
CA ASN A 330 18.80 8.22 -33.28
C ASN A 330 19.52 7.58 -32.09
N GLN A 331 20.61 8.18 -31.62
CA GLN A 331 21.26 7.77 -30.38
C GLN A 331 20.34 7.93 -29.16
N GLU A 332 19.65 9.08 -29.03
CA GLU A 332 18.64 9.30 -27.99
C GLU A 332 17.50 8.27 -28.05
N ILE A 333 17.00 7.95 -29.25
CA ILE A 333 15.95 6.92 -29.44
C ILE A 333 16.43 5.54 -29.00
N ILE A 334 17.69 5.18 -29.29
CA ILE A 334 18.27 3.89 -28.88
C ILE A 334 18.41 3.84 -27.35
N GLU A 335 18.90 4.91 -26.73
CA GLU A 335 19.03 5.00 -25.27
C GLU A 335 17.66 4.91 -24.57
N GLU A 336 16.65 5.63 -25.06
CA GLU A 336 15.28 5.55 -24.54
C GLU A 336 14.70 4.14 -24.73
N ALA A 337 14.88 3.53 -25.91
CA ALA A 337 14.41 2.17 -26.17
C ALA A 337 15.06 1.13 -25.25
N ASN A 338 16.35 1.27 -24.94
CA ASN A 338 17.03 0.38 -23.99
C ASN A 338 16.45 0.50 -22.57
N GLN A 339 16.20 1.73 -22.10
CA GLN A 339 15.60 1.95 -20.78
C GLN A 339 14.16 1.43 -20.71
N GLN A 340 13.36 1.62 -21.78
CA GLN A 340 12.01 1.09 -21.85
C GLN A 340 12.02 -0.44 -21.89
N TYR A 341 12.95 -1.05 -22.65
CA TYR A 341 13.11 -2.49 -22.75
C TYR A 341 13.40 -3.10 -21.38
N GLU A 342 14.36 -2.56 -20.63
CA GLU A 342 14.74 -3.05 -19.30
C GLU A 342 13.55 -3.01 -18.33
N LYS A 343 12.79 -1.91 -18.31
CA LYS A 343 11.58 -1.77 -17.48
C LYS A 343 10.53 -2.83 -17.80
N VAL A 344 10.23 -3.06 -19.09
CA VAL A 344 9.23 -4.05 -19.50
C VAL A 344 9.74 -5.48 -19.20
N TRP A 345 11.02 -5.72 -19.44
CA TRP A 345 11.67 -7.00 -19.17
C TRP A 345 11.61 -7.37 -17.68
N ASP A 346 11.87 -6.42 -16.79
CA ASP A 346 11.79 -6.63 -15.35
C ASP A 346 10.35 -6.88 -14.87
N LYS A 347 9.35 -6.19 -15.44
CA LYS A 347 7.94 -6.49 -15.16
C LYS A 347 7.59 -7.93 -15.54
N LEU A 348 7.99 -8.39 -16.73
CA LEU A 348 7.75 -9.78 -17.16
C LEU A 348 8.48 -10.80 -16.27
N ARG A 349 9.68 -10.49 -15.76
CA ARG A 349 10.38 -11.34 -14.79
C ARG A 349 9.65 -11.43 -13.46
N GLN A 350 9.08 -10.32 -12.96
CA GLN A 350 8.27 -10.32 -11.75
C GLN A 350 7.03 -11.21 -11.92
N ILE A 351 6.34 -11.10 -13.07
CA ILE A 351 5.22 -12.00 -13.43
C ILE A 351 5.66 -13.45 -13.38
N ASN A 352 6.77 -13.79 -14.04
CA ASN A 352 7.28 -15.16 -14.08
C ASN A 352 7.53 -15.72 -12.67
N ARG A 353 8.19 -14.95 -11.80
CA ARG A 353 8.45 -15.38 -10.41
C ARG A 353 7.15 -15.65 -9.66
N HIS A 354 6.18 -14.74 -9.76
CA HIS A 354 4.90 -14.92 -9.09
C HIS A 354 4.14 -16.13 -9.63
N TRP A 355 4.11 -16.29 -10.95
CA TRP A 355 3.45 -17.42 -11.61
C TRP A 355 4.08 -18.75 -11.25
N LEU A 356 5.41 -18.82 -11.07
CA LEU A 356 6.07 -20.03 -10.60
C LEU A 356 5.64 -20.43 -9.18
N ASP A 357 5.54 -19.46 -8.28
CA ASP A 357 5.07 -19.73 -6.91
C ASP A 357 3.61 -20.18 -6.90
N ARG A 358 2.77 -19.53 -7.70
CA ARG A 358 1.35 -19.90 -7.84
C ARG A 358 1.19 -21.27 -8.51
N PHE A 359 1.98 -21.60 -9.53
CA PHE A 359 1.93 -22.88 -10.24
C PHE A 359 2.21 -24.07 -9.32
N ARG A 360 3.07 -23.88 -8.30
CA ARG A 360 3.31 -24.90 -7.26
C ARG A 360 2.10 -25.17 -6.39
N GLN A 361 1.21 -24.19 -6.24
CA GLN A 361 0.00 -24.28 -5.41
C GLN A 361 -1.20 -24.77 -6.24
N ASP A 362 -1.40 -24.17 -7.41
CA ASP A 362 -2.50 -24.49 -8.33
C ASP A 362 -1.99 -24.53 -9.79
N PRO A 363 -1.57 -25.71 -10.27
CA PRO A 363 -1.09 -25.87 -11.64
C PRO A 363 -2.21 -25.91 -12.69
N GLU A 364 -3.46 -26.20 -12.30
CA GLU A 364 -4.55 -26.46 -13.26
C GLU A 364 -4.90 -25.22 -14.08
N TRP A 365 -4.93 -24.05 -13.44
CA TRP A 365 -5.19 -22.80 -14.14
C TRP A 365 -4.17 -22.54 -15.25
N PHE A 366 -2.89 -22.79 -15.00
CA PHE A 366 -1.82 -22.59 -15.97
C PHE A 366 -1.85 -23.60 -17.11
N ILE A 367 -2.22 -24.85 -16.81
CA ILE A 367 -2.42 -25.90 -17.80
C ILE A 367 -3.54 -25.49 -18.78
N LYS A 368 -4.66 -24.97 -18.25
CA LYS A 368 -5.79 -24.49 -19.07
C LYS A 368 -5.40 -23.33 -20.00
N HIS A 369 -4.49 -22.46 -19.58
CA HIS A 369 -4.05 -21.29 -20.35
C HIS A 369 -2.69 -21.50 -21.05
N ALA A 370 -2.20 -22.73 -21.12
CA ALA A 370 -0.86 -23.05 -21.63
C ALA A 370 -0.61 -22.50 -23.05
N TYR A 371 -1.61 -22.57 -23.93
CA TYR A 371 -1.49 -22.05 -25.30
C TYR A 371 -1.21 -20.55 -25.34
N GLN A 372 -1.84 -19.76 -24.47
CA GLN A 372 -1.64 -18.31 -24.41
C GLN A 372 -0.27 -17.97 -23.83
N ILE A 373 0.18 -18.74 -22.82
CA ILE A 373 1.47 -18.54 -22.14
C ILE A 373 2.64 -18.93 -23.05
N LYS A 374 2.46 -19.93 -23.91
CA LYS A 374 3.52 -20.46 -24.80
C LYS A 374 4.18 -19.38 -25.67
N PHE A 375 3.40 -18.41 -26.16
CA PHE A 375 3.88 -17.36 -27.08
C PHE A 375 4.43 -16.11 -26.39
N LEU A 376 4.44 -16.08 -25.06
CA LEU A 376 5.04 -14.98 -24.31
C LEU A 376 6.56 -14.91 -24.56
N PRO A 377 7.24 -13.80 -24.25
CA PRO A 377 8.68 -13.64 -24.49
C PRO A 377 9.53 -14.44 -23.48
N ASP A 378 10.85 -14.44 -23.69
CA ASP A 378 11.83 -15.19 -22.91
C ASP A 378 11.84 -14.96 -21.39
N PRO A 379 11.49 -13.78 -20.83
CA PRO A 379 11.42 -13.60 -19.38
C PRO A 379 10.45 -14.56 -18.67
N ILE A 380 9.53 -15.18 -19.41
CA ILE A 380 8.50 -16.11 -18.94
C ILE A 380 8.90 -17.56 -19.29
N LEU A 381 10.16 -17.83 -19.63
CA LEU A 381 10.60 -19.17 -20.06
C LEU A 381 10.45 -20.22 -18.96
N GLU A 382 10.80 -19.90 -17.72
CA GLU A 382 10.81 -20.88 -16.63
C GLU A 382 9.41 -21.46 -16.38
N ILE A 383 8.38 -20.61 -16.26
CA ILE A 383 7.01 -21.09 -16.09
C ILE A 383 6.52 -21.89 -17.31
N LYS A 384 6.90 -21.52 -18.54
CA LYS A 384 6.57 -22.32 -19.74
C LYS A 384 7.13 -23.74 -19.62
N THR A 385 8.39 -23.87 -19.20
CA THR A 385 9.01 -25.19 -19.05
C THR A 385 8.33 -26.03 -17.97
N GLU A 386 7.90 -25.43 -16.87
CA GLU A 386 7.16 -26.15 -15.82
C GLU A 386 5.76 -26.58 -16.28
N ILE A 387 5.05 -25.74 -17.05
CA ILE A 387 3.77 -26.09 -17.67
C ILE A 387 3.93 -27.26 -18.64
N GLU A 388 4.96 -27.25 -19.50
CA GLU A 388 5.24 -28.34 -20.44
C GLU A 388 5.59 -29.66 -19.72
N LYS A 389 6.35 -29.59 -18.62
CA LYS A 389 6.61 -30.76 -17.76
C LYS A 389 5.32 -31.32 -17.14
N ALA A 390 4.40 -30.45 -16.70
CA ALA A 390 3.12 -30.91 -16.14
C ALA A 390 2.20 -31.53 -17.20
N LEU A 391 2.08 -30.89 -18.37
CA LEU A 391 1.31 -31.41 -19.51
C LEU A 391 1.81 -32.78 -19.98
N SER A 392 3.13 -32.95 -20.10
CA SER A 392 3.74 -34.23 -20.49
C SER A 392 3.52 -35.33 -19.44
N LYS A 393 3.51 -35.00 -18.14
CA LYS A 393 3.14 -35.94 -17.07
C LYS A 393 1.65 -36.33 -17.12
N GLN A 394 0.74 -35.38 -17.38
CA GLN A 394 -0.70 -35.67 -17.54
C GLN A 394 -0.96 -36.57 -18.75
N ASN A 395 -0.36 -36.27 -19.90
CA ASN A 395 -0.51 -37.09 -21.11
C ASN A 395 0.02 -38.52 -20.90
N ARG A 396 1.11 -38.70 -20.17
CA ARG A 396 1.62 -40.04 -19.81
C ARG A 396 0.69 -40.81 -18.88
N LYS A 397 0.01 -40.13 -17.93
CA LYS A 397 -1.00 -40.77 -17.06
C LYS A 397 -2.24 -41.19 -17.83
N ASN A 398 -2.70 -40.36 -18.78
CA ASN A 398 -3.88 -40.66 -19.60
C ASN A 398 -3.67 -41.78 -20.62
N TRP A 399 -2.42 -42.14 -20.93
CA TRP A 399 -2.06 -43.28 -21.80
C TRP A 399 -1.82 -44.58 -21.02
N ALA A 400 -1.77 -44.51 -19.69
CA ALA A 400 -1.56 -45.66 -18.80
C ALA A 400 -2.88 -46.19 -18.19
N ILE A 401 -4.01 -45.64 -18.64
CA ILE A 401 -5.39 -46.09 -18.40
C ILE A 401 -5.92 -46.55 -19.76
#